data_AF-A0A3B9J290-F1
#
_entry.id   AF-A0A3B9J290-F1
#
_cell.length_a   1.000
_cell.length_b   1.000
_cell.length_c   1.000
_cell.angle_alpha   90.00
_cell.angle_beta   90.00
_cell.angle_gamma   90.00
#
_symmetry.space_group_name_H-M   'P 1'
#
loop_
_entity.id
_entity.type
_entity.pdbx_description
1 polymer ?
#
loop_
_entity_poly.entity_id
_entity_poly.type
_entity_poly.pdbx_seq_one_letter_code
_entity_poly.pdbx_strand_id
1 'polypeptide(L)'
;PRVIVLSFPHNPTTTCVDLAFMQRLVDFARERDVVLVHDFAYADLGFDGYRPPSIMQAEGAKEVAVEFYSLTKSFSMAGWRVAFCVGNSEVVGALAKLKSYLDYGTFQP
;
A
#
# COMPACT_ATOMS: atom_id res chain seq x y z
N PRO A 1 4.18 18.84 -2.20
CA PRO A 1 4.43 17.43 -1.80
C PRO A 1 4.19 16.52 -3.01
N ARG A 2 5.11 15.64 -3.40
CA ARG A 2 4.92 14.74 -4.56
C ARG A 2 4.40 13.35 -4.18
N VAL A 3 4.44 13.01 -2.89
CA VAL A 3 4.02 11.71 -2.35
C VAL A 3 3.43 11.91 -0.95
N ILE A 4 2.40 11.14 -0.61
CA ILE A 4 1.85 10.99 0.75
C ILE A 4 1.98 9.52 1.14
N VAL A 5 2.56 9.27 2.31
CA VAL A 5 2.68 7.92 2.86
C VAL A 5 1.64 7.75 3.95
N LEU A 6 0.88 6.66 3.87
CA LEU A 6 -0.23 6.31 4.73
C LEU A 6 0.05 4.94 5.30
N SER A 7 -0.36 4.69 6.55
CA SER A 7 -0.27 3.35 7.15
C SER A 7 -1.52 3.14 7.99
N PHE A 8 -2.45 2.34 7.49
CA PHE A 8 -3.67 2.00 8.21
C PHE A 8 -3.97 0.50 8.04
N PRO A 9 -4.29 -0.24 9.11
CA PRO A 9 -4.28 0.14 10.51
C PRO A 9 -2.92 0.65 10.98
N HIS A 10 -2.90 1.77 11.70
CA HIS A 10 -1.68 2.54 11.92
C HIS A 10 -0.82 1.94 13.01
N ASN A 11 0.48 1.85 12.74
CA ASN A 11 1.50 1.56 13.75
C ASN A 11 2.27 2.87 14.03
N PRO A 12 2.36 3.37 15.28
CA PRO A 12 2.07 2.69 16.55
C PRO A 12 0.72 3.02 17.20
N THR A 13 -0.07 3.95 16.65
CA THR A 13 -1.24 4.51 17.36
C THR A 13 -2.50 3.65 17.27
N THR A 14 -2.45 2.54 16.53
CA THR A 14 -3.59 1.65 16.25
C THR A 14 -4.79 2.36 15.63
N THR A 15 -4.57 3.51 14.99
CA THR A 15 -5.65 4.26 14.34
C THR A 15 -6.19 3.45 13.16
N CYS A 16 -7.51 3.28 13.14
CA CYS A 16 -8.25 2.63 12.07
C CYS A 16 -9.03 3.67 11.27
N VAL A 17 -9.25 3.41 9.99
CA VAL A 17 -9.99 4.29 9.08
C VAL A 17 -11.00 3.48 8.29
N ASP A 18 -12.03 4.14 7.78
CA ASP A 18 -13.04 3.52 6.94
C ASP A 18 -12.76 3.73 5.45
N LEU A 19 -13.53 3.03 4.61
CA LEU A 19 -13.42 3.17 3.15
C LEU A 19 -13.73 4.61 2.70
N ALA A 20 -14.63 5.31 3.38
CA ALA A 20 -14.95 6.70 3.06
C ALA A 20 -13.74 7.63 3.28
N PHE A 21 -12.91 7.39 4.29
CA PHE A 21 -11.65 8.09 4.49
C PHE A 21 -10.65 7.79 3.36
N MET A 22 -10.53 6.53 2.93
CA MET A 22 -9.68 6.17 1.78
C MET A 22 -10.13 6.87 0.50
N GLN A 23 -11.45 6.93 0.24
CA GLN A 23 -11.99 7.65 -0.91
C GLN A 23 -11.60 9.13 -0.90
N ARG A 24 -11.77 9.82 0.24
CA ARG A 24 -11.38 11.24 0.37
C ARG A 24 -9.90 11.47 0.11
N LEU A 25 -9.04 10.53 0.52
CA LEU A 25 -7.61 10.61 0.23
C LEU A 25 -7.31 10.46 -1.26
N VAL A 26 -7.97 9.51 -1.93
CA VAL A 26 -7.83 9.32 -3.38
C VAL A 26 -8.32 10.54 -4.15
N ASP A 27 -9.47 11.10 -3.79
CA ASP A 27 -10.01 12.31 -4.41
C ASP A 27 -9.03 13.48 -4.25
N PHE A 28 -8.54 13.69 -3.02
CA PHE A 28 -7.52 14.70 -2.74
C PHE A 28 -6.24 14.47 -3.57
N ALA A 29 -5.82 13.22 -3.72
CA ALA A 29 -4.61 12.87 -4.45
C ALA A 29 -4.72 13.18 -5.94
N ARG A 30 -5.89 12.91 -6.53
CA ARG A 30 -6.23 13.23 -7.92
C ARG A 30 -6.30 14.74 -8.15
N GLU A 31 -6.93 15.49 -7.24
CA GLU A 31 -7.05 16.95 -7.33
C GLU A 31 -5.68 17.66 -7.24
N ARG A 32 -4.74 17.10 -6.50
CA ARG A 32 -3.46 17.74 -6.17
C ARG A 32 -2.25 17.16 -6.89
N ASP A 33 -2.48 16.20 -7.78
CA ASP A 33 -1.43 15.47 -8.51
C ASP A 33 -0.35 14.93 -7.56
N VAL A 34 -0.78 14.16 -6.55
CA VAL A 34 0.10 13.53 -5.57
C VAL A 34 -0.06 12.02 -5.56
N VAL A 35 1.05 11.30 -5.40
CA VAL A 35 1.03 9.85 -5.30
C VAL A 35 0.76 9.41 -3.87
N LEU A 36 -0.16 8.46 -3.67
CA LEU A 36 -0.39 7.82 -2.38
C LEU A 36 0.41 6.52 -2.29
N VAL A 37 1.09 6.31 -1.16
CA VAL A 37 1.74 5.05 -0.81
C VAL A 37 1.09 4.54 0.47
N HIS A 38 0.29 3.49 0.36
CA HIS A 38 -0.38 2.88 1.50
C HIS A 38 0.41 1.66 1.98
N ASP A 39 0.95 1.72 3.19
CA ASP A 39 1.50 0.57 3.90
C ASP A 39 0.37 -0.19 4.59
N PHE A 40 -0.02 -1.30 3.96
CA PHE A 40 -1.12 -2.17 4.40
C PHE A 40 -0.61 -3.44 5.08
N ALA A 41 0.45 -3.33 5.90
CA ALA A 41 1.03 -4.45 6.64
C ALA A 41 0.05 -5.16 7.61
N TYR A 42 -0.95 -4.46 8.13
CA TYR A 42 -1.94 -4.99 9.10
C TYR A 42 -3.29 -5.31 8.45
N ALA A 43 -3.31 -5.58 7.14
CA ALA A 43 -4.53 -5.83 6.35
C ALA A 43 -5.47 -6.89 6.92
N ASP A 44 -4.93 -7.99 7.47
CA ASP A 44 -5.73 -9.09 8.03
C ASP A 44 -5.93 -8.97 9.55
N LEU A 45 -5.41 -7.91 10.16
CA LEU A 45 -5.48 -7.68 11.61
C LEU A 45 -6.58 -6.67 11.94
N GLY A 46 -7.82 -7.10 11.72
CA GLY A 46 -9.02 -6.42 12.17
C GLY A 46 -9.61 -7.07 13.44
N PHE A 47 -10.00 -6.27 14.41
CA PHE A 47 -10.64 -6.72 15.65
C PHE A 47 -12.10 -6.27 15.70
N ASP A 48 -12.95 -6.98 16.45
CA ASP A 48 -14.33 -6.56 16.74
C ASP A 48 -15.20 -6.28 15.50
N GLY A 49 -15.00 -7.08 14.44
CA GLY A 49 -15.74 -6.95 13.18
C GLY A 49 -15.21 -5.86 12.24
N TYR A 50 -14.21 -5.09 12.66
CA TYR A 50 -13.50 -4.17 11.78
C TYR A 50 -12.76 -4.97 10.70
N ARG A 51 -12.94 -4.55 9.44
CA ARG A 51 -12.20 -5.06 8.29
C ARG A 51 -11.38 -3.90 7.73
N PRO A 52 -10.05 -3.95 7.84
CA PRO A 52 -9.21 -2.89 7.30
C PRO A 52 -9.51 -2.68 5.80
N PRO A 53 -9.85 -1.45 5.37
CA PRO A 53 -10.12 -1.17 3.97
C PRO A 53 -8.81 -1.05 3.21
N SER A 54 -8.69 -1.78 2.11
CA SER A 54 -7.63 -1.55 1.12
C SER A 54 -7.88 -0.23 0.41
N ILE A 55 -6.83 0.57 0.17
CA ILE A 55 -6.97 1.79 -0.61
C ILE A 55 -7.40 1.49 -2.06
N MET A 56 -7.14 0.28 -2.54
CA MET A 56 -7.55 -0.18 -3.88
C MET A 56 -9.05 -0.41 -4.02
N GLN A 57 -9.81 -0.35 -2.92
CA GLN A 57 -11.28 -0.36 -2.95
C GLN A 57 -11.87 1.00 -3.31
N ALA A 58 -11.12 2.09 -3.16
CA ALA A 58 -11.57 3.42 -3.53
C ALA A 58 -11.58 3.59 -5.06
N GLU A 59 -12.59 4.30 -5.57
CA GLU A 59 -12.73 4.57 -6.99
C GLU A 59 -11.62 5.51 -7.47
N GLY A 60 -10.96 5.15 -8.58
CA GLY A 60 -9.82 5.89 -9.12
C GLY A 60 -8.50 5.67 -8.37
N ALA A 61 -8.45 4.82 -7.34
CA ALA A 61 -7.23 4.61 -6.55
C ALA A 61 -6.04 4.16 -7.41
N LYS A 62 -6.26 3.32 -8.43
CA LYS A 62 -5.20 2.83 -9.32
C LYS A 62 -4.55 3.93 -10.17
N GLU A 63 -5.15 5.10 -10.28
CA GLU A 63 -4.56 6.24 -10.99
C GLU A 63 -3.49 6.95 -10.15
N VAL A 64 -3.61 6.93 -8.82
CA VAL A 64 -2.80 7.78 -7.93
C VAL A 64 -2.15 7.06 -6.76
N ALA A 65 -2.49 5.79 -6.51
CA ALA A 65 -2.05 5.06 -5.33
C ALA A 65 -1.28 3.78 -5.67
N VAL A 66 -0.36 3.42 -4.78
CA VAL A 66 0.17 2.07 -4.63
C VAL A 66 -0.01 1.59 -3.19
N GLU A 67 -0.20 0.29 -3.03
CA GLU A 67 -0.42 -0.38 -1.76
C GLU A 67 0.61 -1.50 -1.58
N PHE A 68 1.27 -1.48 -0.43
CA PHE A 68 2.21 -2.51 0.00
C PHE A 68 1.54 -3.44 1.00
N TYR A 69 1.72 -4.74 0.78
CA TYR A 69 1.26 -5.77 1.71
C TYR A 69 2.42 -6.71 2.04
N SER A 70 2.51 -7.14 3.31
CA SER A 70 3.56 -8.04 3.78
C SER A 70 2.99 -9.28 4.44
N LEU A 71 3.61 -10.44 4.19
CA LEU A 71 3.26 -11.69 4.90
C LEU A 71 3.70 -11.70 6.38
N THR A 72 4.42 -10.66 6.82
CA THR A 72 5.02 -10.60 8.16
C THR A 72 3.98 -10.69 9.27
N LYS A 73 2.86 -9.96 9.14
CA LYS A 73 1.86 -9.83 10.23
C LYS A 73 0.69 -10.78 10.04
N SER A 74 0.16 -10.86 8.82
CA SER A 74 -0.97 -11.72 8.49
C SER A 74 -0.66 -13.22 8.63
N PHE A 75 0.57 -13.64 8.30
CA PHE A 75 0.96 -15.05 8.31
C PHE A 75 2.03 -15.39 9.34
N SER A 76 2.40 -14.44 10.21
CA SER A 76 3.52 -14.60 11.15
C SER A 76 4.86 -14.99 10.48
N MET A 77 5.03 -14.67 9.19
CA MET A 77 6.19 -15.04 8.37
C MET A 77 7.24 -13.93 8.28
N ALA A 78 7.54 -13.27 9.40
CA ALA A 78 8.47 -12.13 9.44
C ALA A 78 9.85 -12.45 8.82
N GLY A 79 10.33 -13.68 9.01
CA GLY A 79 11.63 -14.14 8.52
C GLY A 79 11.68 -14.50 7.04
N TRP A 80 10.53 -14.63 6.36
CA TRP A 80 10.48 -15.01 4.94
C TRP A 80 10.77 -13.84 4.00
N ARG A 81 10.64 -12.61 4.49
CA ARG A 81 10.95 -11.37 3.75
C ARG A 81 10.18 -11.23 2.43
N VAL A 82 8.91 -11.65 2.43
CA VAL A 82 8.02 -11.55 1.25
C VAL A 82 6.99 -10.44 1.45
N ALA A 83 6.84 -9.62 0.42
CA ALA A 83 5.86 -8.55 0.31
C ALA A 83 5.52 -8.31 -1.17
N PHE A 84 4.40 -7.66 -1.44
CA PHE A 84 4.01 -7.23 -2.78
C PHE A 84 3.55 -5.78 -2.80
N CYS A 85 3.68 -5.16 -3.98
CA CYS A 85 3.21 -3.81 -4.27
C CYS A 85 2.19 -3.90 -5.41
N VAL A 86 1.02 -3.29 -5.23
CA VAL A 86 -0.07 -3.26 -6.22
C VAL A 86 -0.58 -1.83 -6.38
N GLY A 87 -1.12 -1.48 -7.54
CA GLY A 87 -1.72 -0.16 -7.77
C GLY A 87 -1.33 0.44 -9.12
N ASN A 88 -1.00 1.73 -9.12
CA ASN A 88 -0.62 2.49 -10.30
C ASN A 88 0.51 1.78 -11.09
N SER A 89 0.25 1.49 -12.35
CA SER A 89 1.13 0.69 -13.21
C SER A 89 2.46 1.38 -13.51
N GLU A 90 2.49 2.71 -13.58
CA GLU A 90 3.73 3.45 -13.81
C GLU A 90 4.63 3.39 -12.58
N VAL A 91 4.06 3.56 -11.39
CA VAL A 91 4.79 3.48 -10.12
C VAL A 91 5.28 2.06 -9.87
N VAL A 92 4.43 1.04 -10.09
CA VAL A 92 4.81 -0.37 -9.97
C VAL A 92 5.91 -0.73 -10.99
N GLY A 93 5.78 -0.28 -12.24
CA GLY A 93 6.80 -0.50 -13.28
C GLY A 93 8.13 0.19 -12.94
N ALA A 94 8.08 1.41 -12.40
CA ALA A 94 9.27 2.12 -11.93
C ALA A 94 9.95 1.38 -10.76
N LEU A 95 9.17 0.84 -9.82
CA LEU A 95 9.68 0.02 -8.72
C LEU A 95 10.33 -1.27 -9.24
N ALA A 96 9.68 -1.99 -10.15
CA ALA A 96 10.24 -3.20 -10.77
C ALA A 96 11.57 -2.89 -11.46
N LYS A 97 11.63 -1.80 -12.24
CA LYS A 97 12.87 -1.35 -12.88
C LYS A 97 13.95 -1.03 -11.86
N LEU A 98 13.63 -0.30 -10.78
CA LEU A 98 14.60 -0.01 -9.72
C LEU A 98 15.10 -1.31 -9.05
N LYS A 99 14.20 -2.25 -8.74
CA LYS A 99 14.56 -3.54 -8.16
C LYS A 99 15.45 -4.35 -9.08
N SER A 100 15.28 -4.28 -10.40
CA SER A 100 16.18 -4.97 -11.34
C SER A 100 17.65 -4.49 -11.27
N TYR A 101 17.89 -3.26 -10.82
CA TYR A 101 19.25 -2.74 -10.61
C TYR A 101 19.81 -3.05 -9.21
N LEU A 102 18.94 -3.19 -8.21
CA LEU A 102 19.33 -3.42 -6.81
C LEU A 102 19.47 -4.90 -6.48
N ASP A 103 18.55 -5.71 -7.00
CA ASP A 103 18.51 -7.14 -6.82
C ASP A 103 19.34 -7.77 -7.95
N TYR A 104 20.61 -8.08 -7.66
CA TYR A 104 21.50 -8.71 -8.63
C TYR A 104 21.21 -10.22 -8.70
N GLY A 105 20.87 -10.73 -9.88
CA GLY A 105 20.55 -12.15 -10.07
C GLY A 105 20.31 -12.52 -11.53
N THR A 106 20.25 -13.83 -11.81
CA THR A 106 20.00 -14.36 -13.16
C THR A 106 18.57 -14.11 -13.66
N PHE A 107 17.62 -13.93 -12.73
CA PHE A 107 16.21 -13.70 -13.05
C PHE A 107 15.83 -12.24 -12.82
N GLN A 108 15.05 -11.67 -13.73
CA GLN A 108 14.45 -10.36 -13.51
C GLN A 108 13.36 -10.46 -12.44
N PRO A 109 13.31 -9.51 -11.47
CA PRO A 109 12.23 -9.44 -10.49
C PRO A 109 10.87 -9.12 -11.11
#